data_AF-A0A2M9U1I1-F1
#
_entry.id   AF-A0A2M9U1I1-F1
#
_cell.length_a   1.000
_cell.length_b   1.000
_cell.length_c   1.000
_cell.angle_alpha   90.00
_cell.angle_beta   90.00
_cell.angle_gamma   90.00
#
_symmetry.space_group_name_H-M   'P 1'
#
loop_
_entity.id
_entity.type
_entity.pdbx_description
1 polymer ?
#
loop_
_entity_poly.entity_id
_entity_poly.type
_entity_poly.pdbx_seq_one_letter_code
_entity_poly.pdbx_strand_id
1 'polypeptide(L)'
;MKFRATVTTVSLIMAAMVSLPTFSQNVPQPAAEIAPQQAAQVSLASSMVANGGTTAELTSVVKSGNRVTVKVRFVETDPGVSGLYMLYPSLDDKAYENDFYLLAGDKKYLLLKDSAGKPLAPGKVQLRSSGKVRGVWYGTFPAPPDNESVMLFIPNIEPLGPFPISGQ
;
A
#
# COMPACT_ATOMS: atom_id res chain seq x y z
N MET A 1 -58.43 36.28 14.74
CA MET A 1 -58.12 37.57 14.08
C MET A 1 -57.79 37.32 12.62
N LYS A 2 -58.22 38.21 11.73
CA LYS A 2 -58.21 38.12 10.25
C LYS A 2 -57.18 39.11 9.64
N PHE A 3 -56.90 38.89 8.34
CA PHE A 3 -56.25 39.76 7.30
C PHE A 3 -54.70 39.73 7.24
N ARG A 4 -53.96 39.51 6.14
CA ARG A 4 -53.99 39.63 4.63
C ARG A 4 -53.06 40.76 4.10
N ALA A 5 -52.47 40.51 2.90
CA ALA A 5 -51.63 41.33 1.99
C ALA A 5 -50.09 41.19 2.18
N THR A 6 -49.23 40.72 1.25
CA THR A 6 -48.96 40.91 -0.21
C THR A 6 -48.18 42.18 -0.55
N VAL A 7 -46.93 42.06 -1.05
CA VAL A 7 -46.32 42.98 -2.03
C VAL A 7 -45.44 42.20 -3.00
N THR A 8 -45.67 42.49 -4.27
CA THR A 8 -45.06 41.97 -5.50
C THR A 8 -44.04 42.98 -6.01
N THR A 9 -42.93 42.54 -6.62
CA THR A 9 -42.26 43.36 -7.63
C THR A 9 -41.86 42.49 -8.82
N VAL A 10 -42.51 42.76 -9.95
CA VAL A 10 -42.19 42.29 -11.29
C VAL A 10 -41.30 43.35 -11.93
N SER A 11 -40.19 42.94 -12.55
CA SER A 11 -39.56 43.74 -13.59
C SER A 11 -39.29 42.87 -14.81
N LEU A 12 -40.02 43.20 -15.86
CA LEU A 12 -40.03 42.67 -17.20
C LEU A 12 -39.07 43.51 -18.04
N ILE A 13 -38.11 42.91 -18.74
CA ILE A 13 -37.42 43.56 -19.86
C ILE A 13 -37.62 42.70 -21.10
N MET A 14 -38.30 43.28 -22.07
CA MET A 14 -38.59 42.73 -23.39
C MET A 14 -37.39 42.89 -24.33
N ALA A 15 -37.16 41.83 -25.10
CA ALA A 15 -36.90 41.78 -26.54
C ALA A 15 -35.70 42.53 -27.16
N ALA A 16 -34.78 41.74 -27.72
CA ALA A 16 -34.33 41.93 -29.10
C ALA A 16 -33.99 40.55 -29.71
N MET A 17 -34.76 40.16 -30.73
CA MET A 17 -34.47 38.98 -31.54
C MET A 17 -33.39 39.33 -32.57
N VAL A 18 -32.29 38.59 -32.57
CA VAL A 18 -31.32 38.57 -33.68
C VAL A 18 -31.22 37.14 -34.15
N SER A 19 -31.42 36.94 -35.45
CA SER A 19 -31.44 35.64 -36.11
C SER A 19 -30.10 35.34 -36.78
N LEU A 20 -29.79 34.03 -36.87
CA LEU A 20 -28.78 33.33 -37.71
C LEU A 20 -27.33 33.26 -37.18
N PRO A 21 -26.52 32.25 -37.59
CA PRO A 21 -26.82 30.99 -38.31
C PRO A 21 -26.41 29.73 -37.52
N THR A 22 -26.94 28.59 -37.94
CA THR A 22 -26.50 27.25 -37.52
C THR A 22 -25.06 27.03 -37.97
N PHE A 23 -24.11 27.12 -37.05
CA PHE A 23 -22.77 26.58 -37.23
C PHE A 23 -22.70 25.22 -36.54
N SER A 24 -22.51 24.18 -37.34
CA SER A 24 -22.11 22.86 -36.87
C SER A 24 -20.70 22.97 -36.29
N GLN A 25 -20.59 23.38 -35.03
CA GLN A 25 -19.32 23.26 -34.30
C GLN A 25 -19.13 21.80 -33.93
N ASN A 26 -18.31 21.13 -34.74
CA ASN A 26 -17.55 19.97 -34.33
C ASN A 26 -16.63 20.42 -33.18
N VAL A 27 -17.15 20.41 -31.95
CA VAL A 27 -16.36 20.67 -30.74
C VAL A 27 -15.44 19.47 -30.57
N PRO A 28 -14.11 19.63 -30.59
CA PRO A 28 -13.23 18.62 -30.04
C PRO A 28 -13.61 18.50 -28.56
N GLN A 29 -14.23 17.38 -28.22
CA GLN A 29 -14.46 16.93 -26.86
C GLN A 29 -13.20 17.24 -26.04
N PRO A 30 -13.31 17.86 -24.84
CA PRO A 30 -12.15 18.01 -23.97
C PRO A 30 -11.56 16.62 -23.80
N ALA A 31 -10.32 16.45 -24.27
CA ALA A 31 -9.56 15.25 -24.01
C ALA A 31 -9.60 15.05 -22.50
N ALA A 32 -10.29 13.99 -22.07
CA ALA A 32 -10.22 13.53 -20.71
C ALA A 32 -8.74 13.33 -20.45
N GLU A 33 -8.18 14.20 -19.62
CA GLU A 33 -6.82 14.10 -19.12
C GLU A 33 -6.80 12.76 -18.36
N ILE A 34 -6.26 11.73 -19.01
CA ILE A 34 -6.01 10.44 -18.40
C ILE A 34 -4.85 10.70 -17.44
N ALA A 35 -5.17 11.25 -16.27
CA ALA A 35 -4.29 11.17 -15.12
C ALA A 35 -3.89 9.69 -15.02
N PRO A 36 -2.59 9.35 -14.97
CA PRO A 36 -2.20 7.97 -14.83
C PRO A 36 -2.83 7.47 -13.53
N GLN A 37 -3.88 6.64 -13.66
CA GLN A 37 -4.35 5.81 -12.57
C GLN A 37 -3.14 4.97 -12.19
N GLN A 38 -2.48 5.42 -11.13
CA GLN A 38 -1.37 4.71 -10.51
C GLN A 38 -1.92 3.33 -10.20
N ALA A 39 -1.52 2.34 -11.02
CA ALA A 39 -2.00 0.98 -10.93
C ALA A 39 -1.94 0.59 -9.45
N ALA A 40 -3.11 0.29 -8.86
CA ALA A 40 -3.18 -0.11 -7.48
C ALA A 40 -2.28 -1.34 -7.34
N GLN A 41 -1.12 -1.17 -6.68
CA GLN A 41 -0.18 -2.26 -6.50
C GLN A 41 -0.87 -3.32 -5.67
N VAL A 42 -1.26 -4.43 -6.31
CA VAL A 42 -2.00 -5.53 -5.70
C VAL A 42 -1.13 -6.16 -4.62
N SER A 43 -1.66 -6.26 -3.41
CA SER A 43 -1.00 -6.97 -2.31
C SER A 43 -1.22 -8.47 -2.46
N LEU A 44 -0.16 -9.26 -2.29
CA LEU A 44 -0.18 -10.73 -2.33
C LEU A 44 -0.68 -11.34 -1.02
N ALA A 45 -0.45 -10.63 0.09
CA ALA A 45 -0.95 -10.94 1.41
C ALA A 45 -0.99 -9.66 2.25
N SER A 46 -1.80 -9.61 3.29
CA SER A 46 -1.83 -8.45 4.20
C SER A 46 -2.25 -8.86 5.60
N SER A 47 -1.63 -8.25 6.61
CA SER A 47 -1.93 -8.53 8.02
C SER A 47 -1.75 -7.27 8.89
N MET A 48 -2.22 -7.31 10.14
CA MET A 48 -2.17 -6.16 11.03
C MET A 48 -0.77 -5.97 11.64
N VAL A 49 -0.32 -4.72 11.75
CA VAL A 49 0.83 -4.34 12.59
C VAL A 49 0.35 -4.17 14.03
N ALA A 50 1.14 -4.59 15.01
CA ALA A 50 0.75 -4.57 16.43
C ALA A 50 0.44 -3.17 17.00
N ASN A 51 0.69 -2.09 16.27
CA ASN A 51 0.25 -0.74 16.66
C ASN A 51 -1.27 -0.52 16.48
N GLY A 52 -1.98 -1.42 15.77
CA GLY A 52 -3.43 -1.40 15.60
C GLY A 52 -3.96 -0.39 14.57
N GLY A 53 -3.10 0.40 13.92
CA GLY A 53 -3.52 1.41 12.93
C GLY A 53 -2.73 1.39 11.64
N THR A 54 -2.04 0.28 11.38
CA THR A 54 -1.26 0.08 10.17
C THR A 54 -1.39 -1.36 9.70
N THR A 55 -1.58 -1.54 8.40
CA THR A 55 -1.52 -2.84 7.74
C THR A 55 -0.18 -3.01 7.07
N ALA A 56 0.39 -4.22 7.19
CA ALA A 56 1.52 -4.65 6.39
C ALA A 56 1.00 -5.34 5.13
N GLU A 57 1.43 -4.88 3.97
CA GLU A 57 1.05 -5.38 2.65
C GLU A 57 2.26 -6.02 1.99
N LEU A 58 2.21 -7.31 1.69
CA LEU A 58 3.23 -7.98 0.88
C LEU A 58 3.02 -7.60 -0.59
N THR A 59 3.85 -6.71 -1.09
CA THR A 59 3.65 -6.08 -2.41
C THR A 59 4.53 -6.64 -3.52
N SER A 60 5.51 -7.49 -3.19
CA SER A 60 6.39 -8.13 -4.17
C SER A 60 7.05 -9.36 -3.57
N VAL A 61 7.14 -10.42 -4.38
CA VAL A 61 7.89 -11.65 -4.13
C VAL A 61 8.62 -11.97 -5.43
N VAL A 62 9.95 -11.94 -5.42
CA VAL A 62 10.78 -12.15 -6.61
C VAL A 62 11.76 -13.28 -6.33
N LYS A 63 11.62 -14.39 -7.04
CA LYS A 63 12.61 -15.47 -7.03
C LYS A 63 13.71 -15.19 -8.05
N SER A 64 14.96 -15.37 -7.65
CA SER A 64 16.14 -15.26 -8.52
C SER A 64 17.14 -16.35 -8.14
N GLY A 65 17.21 -17.40 -8.96
CA GLY A 65 18.01 -18.60 -8.67
C GLY A 65 17.57 -19.26 -7.36
N ASN A 66 18.50 -19.39 -6.41
CA ASN A 66 18.25 -20.00 -5.10
C ASN A 66 17.82 -19.00 -4.02
N ARG A 67 17.38 -17.79 -4.40
CA ARG A 67 16.99 -16.73 -3.47
C ARG A 67 15.59 -16.23 -3.78
N VAL A 68 14.89 -15.75 -2.75
CA VAL A 68 13.65 -15.00 -2.88
C VAL A 68 13.79 -13.67 -2.15
N THR A 69 13.41 -12.58 -2.79
CA THR A 69 13.33 -11.25 -2.18
C THR A 69 11.87 -10.83 -2.08
N VAL A 70 11.47 -10.42 -0.89
CA VAL A 70 10.12 -9.91 -0.60
C VAL A 70 10.13 -8.42 -0.31
N LYS A 71 9.04 -7.71 -0.61
CA LYS A 71 8.84 -6.30 -0.23
C LYS A 71 7.50 -6.12 0.46
N VAL A 72 7.54 -5.52 1.64
CA VAL A 72 6.36 -5.18 2.45
C VAL A 72 6.19 -3.67 2.50
N ARG A 73 4.98 -3.19 2.24
CA ARG A 73 4.60 -1.78 2.40
C ARG A 73 3.71 -1.66 3.62
N PHE A 74 3.93 -0.64 4.44
CA PHE A 74 3.11 -0.36 5.61
C PHE A 74 2.13 0.77 5.28
N VAL A 75 0.83 0.50 5.38
CA VAL A 75 -0.24 1.41 4.96
C VAL A 75 -1.09 1.79 6.16
N GLU A 76 -1.39 3.09 6.29
CA GLU A 76 -2.25 3.61 7.35
C GLU A 76 -3.68 3.06 7.19
N THR A 77 -4.24 2.53 8.27
CA THR A 77 -5.63 2.04 8.31
C THR A 77 -6.49 2.78 9.32
N ASP A 78 -5.88 3.36 10.35
CA ASP A 78 -6.56 4.24 11.31
C ASP A 78 -5.74 5.51 11.54
N PRO A 79 -6.19 6.68 11.06
CA PRO A 79 -5.49 7.96 11.26
C PRO A 79 -5.52 8.42 12.73
N GLY A 80 -6.40 7.85 13.58
CA GLY A 80 -6.41 8.09 15.02
C GLY A 80 -5.21 7.47 15.73
N VAL A 81 -4.61 6.42 15.16
CA VAL A 81 -3.36 5.84 15.64
C VAL A 81 -2.18 6.62 15.05
N SER A 82 -1.67 7.55 15.85
CA SER A 82 -0.59 8.45 15.46
C SER A 82 0.69 8.19 16.25
N GLY A 83 1.80 8.81 15.82
CA GLY A 83 3.10 8.66 16.45
C GLY A 83 4.03 7.71 15.71
N LEU A 84 5.32 7.85 16.01
CA LEU A 84 6.35 6.98 15.44
C LEU A 84 6.24 5.60 16.08
N TYR A 85 6.22 4.55 15.25
CA TYR A 85 6.18 3.17 15.73
C TYR A 85 7.44 2.44 15.33
N MET A 86 8.18 1.92 16.31
CA MET A 86 9.40 1.15 16.06
C MET A 86 9.03 -0.30 15.80
N LEU A 87 9.13 -0.74 14.55
CA LEU A 87 8.87 -2.13 14.20
C LEU A 87 9.96 -3.04 14.79
N TYR A 88 11.23 -2.61 14.68
CA TYR A 88 12.35 -3.18 15.40
C TYR A 88 13.52 -2.18 15.46
N PRO A 89 14.25 -2.11 16.60
CA PRO A 89 15.34 -1.14 16.81
C PRO A 89 16.64 -1.52 16.10
N SER A 90 16.90 -2.82 16.02
CA SER A 90 18.12 -3.43 15.49
C SER A 90 17.82 -4.83 14.97
N LEU A 91 18.67 -5.30 14.07
CA LEU A 91 18.67 -6.68 13.58
C LEU A 91 19.98 -7.32 14.03
N ASP A 92 20.01 -7.68 15.31
CA ASP A 92 21.12 -8.41 15.94
C ASP A 92 21.03 -9.91 15.65
N ASP A 93 22.00 -10.69 16.11
CA ASP A 93 22.04 -12.14 15.82
C ASP A 93 20.83 -12.88 16.40
N LYS A 94 20.34 -12.50 17.59
CA LYS A 94 19.16 -13.12 18.18
C LYS A 94 17.92 -12.85 17.34
N ALA A 95 17.69 -11.60 16.95
CA ALA A 95 16.57 -11.20 16.13
C ALA A 95 16.64 -11.86 14.74
N TYR A 96 17.84 -11.90 14.15
CA TYR A 96 18.11 -12.59 12.88
C TYR A 96 17.74 -14.08 12.92
N GLU A 97 18.11 -14.79 13.99
CA GLU A 97 17.86 -16.23 14.11
C GLU A 97 16.40 -16.57 14.43
N ASN A 98 15.68 -15.67 15.09
CA ASN A 98 14.37 -15.98 15.66
C ASN A 98 13.20 -15.29 14.96
N ASP A 99 13.34 -14.02 14.58
CA ASP A 99 12.19 -13.15 14.35
C ASP A 99 11.88 -12.93 12.86
N PHE A 100 12.86 -13.11 11.97
CA PHE A 100 12.71 -12.88 10.53
C PHE A 100 12.90 -14.17 9.73
N TYR A 101 11.82 -14.72 9.21
CA TYR A 101 11.90 -15.96 8.46
C TYR A 101 10.73 -16.16 7.51
N LEU A 102 10.97 -17.00 6.50
CA LEU A 102 9.91 -17.68 5.78
C LEU A 102 9.64 -19.03 6.44
N LEU A 103 8.37 -19.40 6.54
CA LEU A 103 7.94 -20.75 6.87
C LEU A 103 7.31 -21.35 5.62
N ALA A 104 7.83 -22.49 5.17
CA ALA A 104 7.29 -23.26 4.08
C ALA A 104 7.28 -24.74 4.50
N GLY A 105 6.09 -25.35 4.49
CA GLY A 105 5.87 -26.62 5.18
C GLY A 105 6.17 -26.51 6.69
N ASP A 106 7.06 -27.38 7.17
CA ASP A 106 7.55 -27.42 8.55
C ASP A 106 8.94 -26.76 8.71
N LYS A 107 9.47 -26.15 7.64
CA LYS A 107 10.84 -25.65 7.61
C LYS A 107 10.93 -24.14 7.66
N LYS A 108 11.80 -23.66 8.56
CA LYS A 108 12.20 -22.27 8.70
C LYS A 108 13.33 -21.91 7.73
N TYR A 109 13.18 -20.80 7.01
CA TYR A 109 14.20 -20.21 6.13
C TYR A 109 14.57 -18.82 6.64
N LEU A 110 15.79 -18.68 7.13
CA LEU A 110 16.29 -17.43 7.71
C LEU A 110 16.69 -16.42 6.63
N LEU A 111 16.78 -15.14 7.02
CA LEU A 111 17.36 -14.09 6.17
C LEU A 111 18.74 -14.52 5.67
N LEU A 112 19.09 -14.16 4.44
CA LEU A 112 20.45 -14.29 3.95
C LEU A 112 21.33 -13.18 4.52
N LYS A 113 22.61 -13.47 4.69
CA LYS A 113 23.68 -12.49 4.96
C LYS A 113 24.51 -12.28 3.69
N ASP A 114 25.09 -11.08 3.54
CA ASP A 114 26.11 -10.81 2.53
C ASP A 114 27.47 -11.44 2.90
N SER A 115 28.47 -11.25 2.05
CA SER A 115 29.82 -11.79 2.28
C SER A 115 30.53 -11.19 3.49
N ALA A 116 30.05 -10.06 4.03
CA ALA A 116 30.55 -9.44 5.26
C ALA A 116 29.73 -9.85 6.49
N GLY A 117 28.77 -10.77 6.34
CA GLY A 117 27.92 -11.24 7.43
C GLY A 117 26.74 -10.32 7.75
N LYS A 118 26.48 -9.28 6.94
CA LYS A 118 25.37 -8.36 7.17
C LYS A 118 24.07 -8.92 6.59
N PRO A 119 22.97 -8.97 7.36
CA PRO A 119 21.68 -9.43 6.87
C PRO A 119 21.16 -8.59 5.69
N LEU A 120 20.57 -9.27 4.71
CA LEU A 120 19.98 -8.68 3.49
C LEU A 120 18.56 -8.16 3.76
N ALA A 121 18.46 -7.26 4.74
CA ALA A 121 17.25 -6.54 5.16
C ALA A 121 17.64 -5.20 5.81
N PRO A 122 16.72 -4.25 6.01
CA PRO A 122 17.00 -3.04 6.78
C PRO A 122 17.43 -3.38 8.21
N GLY A 123 18.50 -2.75 8.71
CA GLY A 123 18.99 -2.99 10.08
C GLY A 123 18.08 -2.43 11.18
N LYS A 124 17.19 -1.50 10.84
CA LYS A 124 16.15 -0.94 11.72
C LYS A 124 14.94 -0.53 10.87
N VAL A 125 13.74 -0.63 11.41
CA VAL A 125 12.53 -0.07 10.77
C VAL A 125 11.71 0.70 11.79
N GLN A 126 11.43 1.95 11.44
CA GLN A 126 10.52 2.83 12.14
C GLN A 126 9.46 3.30 11.15
N LEU A 127 8.20 3.13 11.52
CA LEU A 127 7.06 3.62 10.77
C LEU A 127 6.87 5.10 11.11
N ARG A 128 6.63 5.90 10.07
CA ARG A 128 6.32 7.34 10.17
C ARG A 128 5.11 7.57 11.06
N SER A 129 4.89 8.80 11.48
CA SER A 129 3.77 9.21 12.34
C SER A 129 2.49 9.62 11.60
N SER A 130 2.59 9.85 10.29
CA SER A 130 1.48 10.24 9.42
C SER A 130 1.71 9.77 7.98
N GLY A 131 0.63 9.73 7.21
CA GLY A 131 0.64 9.56 5.76
C GLY A 131 0.23 8.16 5.32
N LYS A 132 -0.37 8.07 4.13
CA LYS A 132 -0.93 6.82 3.59
C LYS A 132 0.07 5.66 3.61
N VAL A 133 1.34 5.92 3.30
CA VAL A 133 2.43 4.93 3.39
C VAL A 133 3.33 5.30 4.57
N ARG A 134 3.31 4.45 5.59
CA ARG A 134 4.02 4.65 6.86
C ARG A 134 5.46 4.13 6.80
N GLY A 135 5.77 3.22 5.88
CA GLY A 135 7.11 2.68 5.70
C GLY A 135 7.18 1.58 4.65
N VAL A 136 8.40 1.06 4.45
CA VAL A 136 8.68 -0.10 3.58
C VAL A 136 9.72 -0.98 4.27
N TRP A 137 9.55 -2.30 4.15
CA TRP A 137 10.53 -3.31 4.56
C TRP A 137 10.80 -4.26 3.39
N TYR A 138 11.98 -4.85 3.37
CA TYR A 138 12.35 -5.90 2.41
C TYR A 138 13.30 -6.90 3.05
N GLY A 139 13.29 -8.12 2.56
CA GLY A 139 14.17 -9.19 3.03
C GLY A 139 14.48 -10.16 1.91
N THR A 140 15.70 -10.70 1.91
CA THR A 140 16.10 -11.77 0.99
C THR A 140 16.38 -13.05 1.77
N PHE A 141 15.79 -14.15 1.33
CA PHE A 141 15.84 -15.47 1.96
C PHE A 141 16.35 -16.50 0.94
N PRO A 142 16.83 -17.68 1.39
CA PRO A 142 16.91 -18.84 0.52
C PRO A 142 15.53 -19.12 -0.08
N ALA A 143 15.47 -19.50 -1.35
CA ALA A 143 14.22 -19.91 -1.97
C ALA A 143 13.77 -21.27 -1.36
N PRO A 144 12.55 -21.34 -0.79
CA PRO A 144 11.91 -22.61 -0.49
C PRO A 144 11.68 -23.45 -1.76
N PRO A 145 11.35 -24.76 -1.61
CA PRO A 145 10.89 -25.59 -2.72
C PRO A 145 9.73 -24.95 -3.48
N ASP A 146 9.68 -25.23 -4.79
CA ASP A 146 8.61 -24.73 -5.63
C ASP A 146 7.26 -25.33 -5.24
N ASN A 147 6.19 -24.55 -5.43
CA ASN A 147 4.80 -24.91 -5.12
C ASN A 147 4.47 -25.07 -3.62
N GLU A 148 5.37 -24.70 -2.72
CA GLU A 148 5.02 -24.60 -1.30
C GLU A 148 4.28 -23.29 -1.00
N SER A 149 3.33 -23.39 -0.07
CA SER A 149 2.64 -22.24 0.51
C SER A 149 3.54 -21.60 1.55
N VAL A 150 3.84 -20.30 1.40
CA VAL A 150 4.82 -19.61 2.23
C VAL A 150 4.15 -18.58 3.14
N MET A 151 4.59 -18.55 4.39
CA MET A 151 4.29 -17.49 5.35
C MET A 151 5.55 -16.68 5.65
N LEU A 152 5.43 -15.37 5.76
CA LEU A 152 6.50 -14.46 6.15
C LEU A 152 6.26 -13.99 7.59
N PHE A 153 7.29 -14.14 8.42
CA PHE A 153 7.31 -13.69 9.81
C PHE A 153 8.28 -12.52 9.96
N ILE A 154 7.77 -11.45 10.57
CA ILE A 154 8.50 -10.23 10.91
C ILE A 154 8.01 -9.82 12.31
N PRO A 155 8.88 -9.37 13.23
CA PRO A 155 8.46 -8.96 14.55
C PRO A 155 7.41 -7.84 14.51
N ASN A 156 6.45 -7.90 15.44
CA ASN A 156 5.36 -6.94 15.60
C ASN A 156 4.37 -6.85 14.41
N ILE A 157 4.34 -7.88 13.57
CA ILE A 157 3.33 -8.06 12.52
C ILE A 157 2.74 -9.46 12.70
N GLU A 158 1.43 -9.58 12.51
CA GLU A 158 0.84 -10.87 12.24
C GLU A 158 1.51 -11.53 11.01
N PRO A 159 1.64 -12.87 10.98
CA PRO A 159 2.25 -13.56 9.85
C PRO A 159 1.60 -13.16 8.52
N LEU A 160 2.42 -12.88 7.51
CA LEU A 160 1.98 -12.48 6.17
C LEU A 160 1.94 -13.71 5.27
N GLY A 161 0.75 -14.09 4.84
CA GLY A 161 0.54 -15.20 3.91
C GLY A 161 -0.78 -15.90 4.16
N PRO A 162 -1.02 -17.06 3.53
CA PRO A 162 -0.08 -17.73 2.62
C PRO A 162 0.13 -16.98 1.30
N PHE A 163 1.31 -17.12 0.69
CA PHE A 163 1.57 -16.64 -0.68
C PHE A 163 2.44 -17.65 -1.47
N PRO A 164 2.27 -17.74 -2.79
CA PRO A 164 3.11 -18.57 -3.64
C PRO A 164 4.46 -17.88 -3.93
N ILE A 165 5.49 -18.68 -4.15
CA ILE A 165 6.73 -18.23 -4.80
C ILE A 165 6.73 -18.77 -6.22
N SER A 166 6.45 -17.91 -7.19
CA SER A 166 6.56 -18.27 -8.61
C SER A 166 8.00 -18.03 -9.09
N GLY A 167 8.61 -19.03 -9.72
CA GLY A 167 9.87 -18.84 -10.43
C GLY A 167 9.67 -17.97 -11.68
N GLN A 168 10.66 -17.15 -11.98
CA GLN A 168 10.91 -16.69 -13.36
C GLN A 168 11.98 -17.59 -13.98
#